data_AF-A0A6L7WI90-F1
#
_entry.id   AF-A0A6L7WI90-F1
#
_cell.length_a   1.000
_cell.length_b   1.000
_cell.length_c   1.000
_cell.angle_alpha   90.00
_cell.angle_beta   90.00
_cell.angle_gamma   90.00
#
_symmetry.space_group_name_H-M   'P 1'
#
loop_
_entity.id
_entity.type
_entity.pdbx_description
1 polymer ?
#
loop_
_entity_poly.entity_id
_entity_poly.type
_entity_poly.pdbx_seq_one_letter_code
_entity_poly.pdbx_strand_id
1 'polypeptide(L)'
;MASDRQLNCRDCGSTFVFTAGEQEFYASKGLQHDPVRCPSCRANRKAMRPEDRFEAPTYGTYVSWGGRTPRQLNVATCAQCHQTTEVPFLPRGDRPVFCSNCYNAVRERQEAEEEAAAQRLAAQLAGGAQSERPEGEGPAAEREEAPSGFGL
;
A
#
# COMPACT_ATOMS: atom_id res chain seq x y z
N MET A 1 32.13 34.83 -4.76
CA MET A 1 32.38 33.85 -5.83
C MET A 1 32.62 32.51 -5.16
N ALA A 2 31.72 31.54 -5.37
CA ALA A 2 31.96 30.17 -4.94
C ALA A 2 33.03 29.56 -5.88
N SER A 3 34.01 28.88 -5.32
CA SER A 3 35.04 28.16 -6.06
C SER A 3 34.80 26.66 -5.93
N ASP A 4 35.22 25.88 -6.92
CA ASP A 4 35.10 24.43 -6.89
C ASP A 4 35.88 23.85 -5.69
N ARG A 5 35.23 22.99 -4.91
CA ARG A 5 35.85 22.30 -3.76
C ARG A 5 35.85 20.80 -3.97
N GLN A 6 36.91 20.11 -3.56
CA GLN A 6 36.95 18.65 -3.58
C GLN A 6 36.55 18.10 -2.21
N LEU A 7 35.62 17.14 -2.20
CA LEU A 7 35.10 16.48 -1.00
C LEU A 7 35.26 14.96 -1.12
N ASN A 8 35.36 14.27 0.02
CA ASN A 8 35.47 12.81 0.07
C ASN A 8 34.10 12.18 0.32
N CYS A 9 33.74 11.19 -0.49
CA CYS A 9 32.50 10.45 -0.32
C CYS A 9 32.59 9.53 0.90
N ARG A 10 31.60 9.60 1.81
CA ARG A 10 31.54 8.72 2.98
C ARG A 10 31.30 7.24 2.63
N ASP A 11 30.59 6.95 1.55
CA ASP A 11 30.19 5.56 1.21
C ASP A 11 31.29 4.82 0.43
N CYS A 12 31.96 5.48 -0.51
CA CYS A 12 32.95 4.84 -1.39
C CYS A 12 34.39 5.39 -1.25
N GLY A 13 34.61 6.41 -0.42
CA GLY A 13 35.93 7.00 -0.18
C GLY A 13 36.51 7.84 -1.32
N SER A 14 35.92 7.81 -2.52
CA SER A 14 36.39 8.60 -3.67
C SER A 14 36.23 10.10 -3.46
N THR A 15 37.16 10.88 -4.01
CA THR A 15 37.07 12.34 -4.11
C THR A 15 36.07 12.72 -5.21
N PHE A 16 35.24 13.72 -4.95
CA PHE A 16 34.33 14.31 -5.95
C PHE A 16 34.34 15.84 -5.85
N VAL A 17 33.99 16.50 -6.94
CA VAL A 17 34.00 17.96 -7.03
C VAL A 17 32.62 18.50 -6.68
N PHE A 18 32.58 19.41 -5.71
CA PHE A 18 31.44 20.25 -5.38
C PHE A 18 31.62 21.60 -6.08
N THR A 19 30.98 21.73 -7.23
CA THR A 19 31.19 22.85 -8.14
C THR A 19 30.59 24.15 -7.59
N ALA A 20 31.05 25.29 -8.10
CA ALA A 20 30.48 26.59 -7.77
C ALA A 20 28.95 26.64 -8.04
N GLY A 21 28.50 26.06 -9.14
CA GLY A 21 27.07 25.99 -9.50
C GLY A 21 26.25 25.12 -8.54
N GLU A 22 26.80 24.01 -8.05
CA GLU A 22 26.13 23.20 -7.03
C GLU A 22 26.08 23.90 -5.66
N GLN A 23 27.08 24.69 -5.30
CA GLN A 23 27.06 25.50 -4.09
C GLN A 23 25.95 26.56 -4.12
N GLU A 24 25.80 27.23 -5.27
CA GLU A 24 24.70 28.19 -5.49
C GLU A 24 23.34 27.50 -5.44
N PHE A 25 23.22 26.30 -6.01
CA PHE A 25 22.02 25.49 -5.91
C PHE A 25 21.67 25.17 -4.45
N TYR A 26 22.65 24.71 -3.66
CA TYR A 26 22.46 24.41 -2.24
C TYR A 26 22.05 25.65 -1.44
N ALA A 27 22.70 26.79 -1.68
CA ALA A 27 22.34 28.07 -1.08
C ALA A 27 20.91 28.49 -1.43
N SER A 28 20.50 28.37 -2.70
CA SER A 28 19.15 28.69 -3.16
C SER A 28 18.05 27.82 -2.53
N LYS A 29 18.40 26.59 -2.15
CA LYS A 29 17.51 25.64 -1.49
C LYS A 29 17.54 25.75 0.03
N GLY A 30 18.37 26.64 0.59
CA GLY A 30 18.55 26.79 2.03
C GLY A 30 19.31 25.64 2.70
N LEU A 31 20.04 24.82 1.92
CA LEU A 31 20.87 23.74 2.45
C LEU A 31 22.22 24.30 2.86
N GLN A 32 22.45 24.41 4.17
CA GLN A 32 23.70 24.90 4.76
C GLN A 32 24.80 23.83 4.87
N HIS A 33 24.51 22.59 4.49
CA HIS A 33 25.42 21.44 4.65
C HIS A 33 25.99 20.97 3.32
N ASP A 34 27.25 20.58 3.34
CA ASP A 34 27.94 20.05 2.17
C ASP A 34 27.46 18.62 1.81
N PRO A 35 27.51 18.24 0.53
CA PRO A 35 27.21 16.88 0.11
C PRO A 35 28.18 15.88 0.76
N VAL A 36 27.63 14.86 1.42
CA VAL A 36 28.42 13.79 2.10
C VAL A 36 28.74 12.63 1.16
N ARG A 37 28.01 12.52 0.04
CA ARG A 37 28.09 11.41 -0.91
C ARG A 37 28.29 11.94 -2.31
N CYS A 38 29.12 11.26 -3.09
CA CYS A 38 29.32 11.57 -4.48
C CYS A 38 28.04 11.29 -5.30
N PRO A 39 27.91 11.89 -6.51
CA PRO A 39 26.73 11.76 -7.36
C PRO A 39 26.36 10.30 -7.67
N SER A 40 27.34 9.42 -7.88
CA SER A 40 27.11 7.99 -8.16
C SER A 40 26.49 7.26 -6.96
N CYS A 41 27.02 7.46 -5.75
CA CYS A 41 26.44 6.88 -4.53
C CYS A 41 25.04 7.44 -4.21
N ARG A 42 24.77 8.72 -4.53
CA ARG A 42 23.43 9.32 -4.41
C ARG A 42 22.46 8.72 -5.41
N ALA A 43 22.88 8.56 -6.66
CA ALA A 43 22.08 7.96 -7.73
C ALA A 43 21.77 6.48 -7.43
N ASN A 44 22.78 5.69 -7.04
CA ASN A 44 22.61 4.28 -6.70
C ASN A 44 21.63 4.09 -5.53
N ARG A 45 21.71 4.94 -4.50
CA ARG A 45 20.77 4.89 -3.37
C ARG A 45 19.35 5.32 -3.73
N LYS A 46 19.18 6.20 -4.71
CA LYS A 46 17.86 6.54 -5.25
C LYS A 46 17.29 5.42 -6.12
N ALA A 47 18.16 4.69 -6.83
CA ALA A 47 17.80 3.57 -7.69
C ALA A 47 17.47 2.30 -6.90
N MET A 48 18.04 2.11 -5.70
CA MET A 48 17.63 1.03 -4.81
C MET A 48 16.14 1.16 -4.49
N ARG A 49 15.37 0.12 -4.86
CA ARG A 49 13.97 -0.01 -4.45
C ARG A 49 13.89 -0.04 -2.91
N PRO A 50 12.82 0.46 -2.29
CA PRO A 50 12.67 0.50 -0.83
C PRO A 50 12.84 -0.87 -0.14
N GLU A 51 12.55 -1.94 -0.88
CA GLU A 51 12.63 -3.37 -0.51
C GLU A 51 14.07 -3.93 -0.44
N ASP A 52 14.99 -3.49 -1.31
CA ASP A 52 16.39 -3.97 -1.33
C ASP A 52 17.31 -3.19 -0.39
N ARG A 53 16.77 -2.18 0.29
CA ARG A 53 17.48 -1.44 1.33
C ARG A 53 17.54 -2.34 2.56
N PHE A 54 18.49 -3.27 2.59
CA PHE A 54 18.77 -4.29 3.63
C PHE A 54 19.02 -3.73 5.06
N GLU A 55 18.76 -2.43 5.28
CA GLU A 55 18.81 -1.77 6.58
C GLU A 55 17.68 -0.73 6.72
N ALA A 56 16.50 -1.04 6.18
CA ALA A 56 15.25 -0.50 6.66
C ALA A 56 14.60 -1.61 7.50
N PRO A 57 14.40 -1.43 8.82
CA PRO A 57 13.67 -2.41 9.62
C PRO A 57 12.29 -2.60 8.99
N THR A 58 12.03 -3.81 8.49
CA THR A 58 10.73 -4.28 8.03
C THR A 58 9.80 -4.55 9.22
N TYR A 59 9.73 -3.62 10.16
CA TYR A 59 8.60 -3.52 11.07
C TYR A 59 7.77 -2.35 10.56
N GLY A 60 6.45 -2.55 10.44
CA GLY A 60 5.56 -1.66 9.69
C GLY A 60 5.50 -0.21 10.21
N THR A 61 4.42 0.49 9.87
CA THR A 61 4.12 1.90 10.19
C THR A 61 4.26 2.32 11.67
N TYR A 62 4.66 1.39 12.56
CA TYR A 62 4.84 1.56 13.99
C TYR A 62 6.28 1.79 14.48
N VAL A 63 7.30 1.85 13.61
CA VAL A 63 8.67 2.20 14.02
C VAL A 63 8.95 3.67 13.75
N SER A 64 8.69 4.50 14.75
CA SER A 64 9.22 5.86 14.82
C SER A 64 10.75 5.81 14.86
N TRP A 65 11.36 6.42 13.85
CA TRP A 65 12.79 6.57 13.66
C TRP A 65 13.50 7.01 14.95
N GLY A 66 14.38 6.16 15.48
CA GLY A 66 15.46 6.60 16.36
C GLY A 66 15.40 6.21 17.84
N GLY A 67 14.45 5.39 18.30
CA GLY A 67 14.54 4.71 19.62
C GLY A 67 14.71 5.59 20.87
N ARG A 68 14.62 6.93 20.76
CA ARG A 68 14.92 7.86 21.87
C ARG A 68 13.72 8.28 22.70
N THR A 69 12.51 8.02 22.23
CA THR A 69 11.29 8.31 23.00
C THR A 69 10.70 6.99 23.50
N PRO A 70 10.59 6.77 24.82
CA PRO A 70 9.86 5.62 25.34
C PRO A 70 8.43 5.68 24.79
N ARG A 71 7.97 4.56 24.19
CA ARG A 71 6.61 4.47 23.66
C ARG A 71 5.63 4.73 24.80
N GLN A 72 4.80 5.76 24.67
CA GLN A 72 3.68 5.98 25.58
C GLN A 72 2.64 4.89 25.31
N LEU A 73 2.49 3.98 26.26
CA LEU A 73 1.44 2.97 26.25
C LEU A 73 0.17 3.61 26.80
N ASN A 74 -0.92 3.49 26.05
CA ASN A 74 -2.23 3.99 26.45
C ASN A 74 -3.07 2.83 26.96
N VAL A 75 -3.75 3.05 28.07
CA VAL A 75 -4.66 2.07 28.65
C VAL A 75 -5.95 2.06 27.84
N ALA A 76 -6.39 0.88 27.42
CA ALA A 76 -7.63 0.67 26.69
C ALA A 76 -8.35 -0.60 27.16
N THR A 77 -9.66 -0.67 26.92
CA THR A 77 -10.47 -1.85 27.24
C THR A 77 -10.66 -2.69 25.98
N CYS A 78 -10.38 -4.00 26.05
CA CYS A 78 -10.60 -4.91 24.94
C CYS A 78 -12.10 -5.04 24.61
N ALA A 79 -12.48 -4.91 23.35
CA ALA A 79 -13.89 -5.00 22.92
C ALA A 79 -14.48 -6.41 23.03
N GLN A 80 -13.66 -7.47 23.08
CA GLN A 80 -14.11 -8.86 23.11
C GLN A 80 -14.09 -9.48 24.51
N CYS A 81 -13.02 -9.29 25.28
CA CYS A 81 -12.86 -9.90 26.61
C CYS A 81 -12.98 -8.89 27.77
N HIS A 82 -13.14 -7.60 27.45
CA HIS A 82 -13.30 -6.51 28.42
C HIS A 82 -12.15 -6.33 29.43
N GLN A 83 -11.02 -6.99 29.21
CA GLN A 83 -9.83 -6.80 30.02
C GLN A 83 -9.09 -5.50 29.64
N THR A 84 -8.46 -4.89 30.63
CA THR A 84 -7.57 -3.74 30.45
C THR A 84 -6.30 -4.17 29.73
N THR A 85 -5.94 -3.47 28.65
CA THR A 85 -4.76 -3.75 27.83
C THR A 85 -4.02 -2.47 27.49
N GLU A 86 -2.72 -2.58 27.27
CA GLU A 86 -1.85 -1.46 26.95
C GLU A 86 -1.57 -1.43 25.45
N VAL A 87 -1.98 -0.35 24.79
CA VAL A 87 -1.82 -0.18 23.35
C VAL A 87 -0.87 0.96 23.00
N PRO A 88 -0.02 0.81 21.97
CA PRO A 88 0.91 1.87 21.56
C PRO A 88 0.27 3.08 20.86
N PHE A 89 -1.04 3.07 20.57
CA PHE A 89 -1.79 4.16 19.93
C PHE A 89 -2.81 4.73 20.90
N LEU A 90 -3.17 6.01 20.71
CA LEU A 90 -4.29 6.60 21.43
C LEU A 90 -5.61 6.06 20.87
N PRO A 91 -6.43 5.35 21.65
CA PRO A 91 -7.72 4.83 21.19
C PRO A 91 -8.68 6.01 20.90
N ARG A 92 -9.12 6.15 19.65
CA ARG A 92 -9.98 7.26 19.20
C ARG A 92 -11.49 6.99 19.32
N GLY A 93 -11.88 5.76 19.64
CA GLY A 93 -13.29 5.34 19.72
C GLY A 93 -13.92 4.92 18.38
N ASP A 94 -13.32 5.30 17.25
CA ASP A 94 -13.82 4.94 15.91
C ASP A 94 -13.64 3.45 15.55
N ARG A 95 -12.67 2.77 16.19
CA ARG A 95 -12.31 1.38 15.89
C ARG A 95 -12.15 0.58 17.18
N PRO A 96 -12.65 -0.68 17.24
CA PRO A 96 -12.54 -1.51 18.44
C PRO A 96 -11.07 -1.84 18.72
N VAL A 97 -10.72 -1.77 20.01
CA VAL A 97 -9.40 -2.15 20.52
C VAL A 97 -9.45 -3.59 20.99
N PHE A 98 -8.43 -4.39 20.68
CA PHE A 98 -8.32 -5.78 21.10
C PHE A 98 -7.00 -6.02 21.82
N CYS A 99 -7.01 -6.91 22.82
CA CYS A 99 -5.77 -7.44 23.40
C CYS A 99 -5.08 -8.39 22.39
N SER A 100 -3.80 -8.69 22.59
CA SER A 100 -3.01 -9.51 21.64
C SER A 100 -3.68 -10.85 21.29
N ASN A 101 -4.26 -11.53 22.28
CA ASN A 101 -4.90 -12.83 22.08
C ASN A 101 -6.18 -12.72 21.24
N CYS A 102 -7.07 -11.78 21.60
CA CYS A 102 -8.29 -11.53 20.83
C CYS A 102 -7.98 -10.98 19.44
N TYR A 103 -6.96 -10.13 19.32
CA TYR A 103 -6.50 -9.59 18.04
C TYR A 103 -6.02 -10.69 17.09
N ASN A 104 -5.24 -11.66 17.59
CA ASN A 104 -4.79 -12.79 16.77
C ASN A 104 -5.97 -13.64 16.27
N ALA A 105 -6.92 -13.97 17.15
CA ALA A 105 -8.09 -14.75 16.77
C ALA A 105 -9.02 -14.01 15.79
N VAL A 106 -9.17 -12.69 15.95
CA VAL A 106 -9.93 -11.85 15.00
C VAL A 106 -9.20 -11.78 13.66
N ARG A 107 -7.88 -11.58 13.68
CA ARG A 107 -7.05 -11.51 12.48
C ARG A 107 -7.12 -12.81 11.66
N GLU A 108 -6.94 -13.96 12.29
CA GLU A 108 -7.00 -15.27 11.62
C GLU A 108 -8.36 -15.51 10.94
N ARG A 109 -9.46 -15.11 11.59
CA ARG A 109 -10.79 -15.19 10.98
C ARG A 109 -10.95 -14.23 9.80
N GLN A 110 -10.47 -12.99 9.93
CA GLN A 110 -10.52 -12.00 8.84
C GLN A 110 -9.69 -12.46 7.63
N GLU A 111 -8.49 -12.97 7.86
CA GLU A 111 -7.62 -13.53 6.82
C GLU A 111 -8.31 -14.70 6.10
N ALA A 112 -8.92 -15.63 6.82
CA ALA A 112 -9.65 -16.74 6.22
C ALA A 112 -10.90 -16.29 5.42
N GLU A 113 -11.63 -15.28 5.90
CA GLU A 113 -12.78 -14.69 5.20
C GLU A 113 -12.33 -13.96 3.92
N GLU A 114 -11.23 -13.21 3.98
CA GLU A 114 -10.61 -12.53 2.84
C GLU A 114 -10.09 -13.53 1.80
N GLU A 115 -9.43 -14.61 2.22
CA GLU A 115 -8.99 -15.70 1.34
C GLU A 115 -10.17 -16.41 0.69
N ALA A 116 -11.21 -16.74 1.45
CA ALA A 116 -12.43 -17.33 0.91
C ALA A 116 -13.14 -16.39 -0.07
N ALA A 117 -13.17 -15.08 0.23
CA ALA A 117 -13.71 -14.07 -0.67
C ALA A 117 -12.88 -13.94 -1.95
N ALA A 118 -11.55 -13.94 -1.84
CA ALA A 118 -10.64 -13.93 -2.98
C ALA A 118 -10.80 -15.18 -3.85
N GLN A 119 -10.93 -16.36 -3.24
CA GLN A 119 -11.20 -17.61 -3.95
C GLN A 119 -12.56 -17.59 -4.66
N ARG A 120 -13.60 -17.06 -4.01
CA ARG A 120 -14.93 -16.88 -4.62
C ARG A 120 -14.89 -15.92 -5.81
N LEU A 121 -14.19 -14.79 -5.67
CA LEU A 121 -14.00 -13.84 -6.76
C LEU A 121 -13.21 -14.47 -7.92
N ALA A 122 -12.14 -15.21 -7.62
CA ALA A 122 -11.35 -15.92 -8.63
C ALA A 122 -12.20 -16.98 -9.37
N ALA A 123 -13.03 -17.73 -8.65
CA ALA A 123 -13.96 -18.69 -9.27
C ALA A 123 -15.01 -18.01 -10.15
N GLN A 124 -15.55 -16.85 -9.74
CA GLN A 124 -16.48 -16.06 -10.56
C GLN A 124 -15.83 -15.56 -11.86
N LEU A 125 -14.58 -15.06 -11.78
CA LEU A 125 -13.82 -14.63 -12.95
C LEU A 125 -13.50 -15.79 -13.90
N ALA A 126 -13.17 -16.97 -13.37
CA ALA A 126 -12.92 -18.17 -14.17
C ALA A 126 -14.20 -18.73 -14.82
N GLY A 127 -15.35 -18.60 -14.16
CA GLY A 127 -16.66 -19.03 -14.67
C GLY A 127 -17.31 -18.08 -15.70
N GLY A 128 -16.77 -16.88 -15.89
CA GLY A 128 -17.28 -15.88 -16.84
C GLY A 128 -17.03 -16.17 -18.33
N ALA A 129 -16.46 -17.33 -18.68
CA ALA A 129 -16.11 -17.70 -20.06
C ALA A 129 -17.21 -18.46 -20.84
N GLN A 130 -18.44 -18.57 -20.32
CA GLN A 130 -19.56 -19.23 -21.01
C GLN A 130 -20.83 -18.37 -20.91
N SER A 131 -20.88 -17.27 -21.66
CA SER A 131 -22.15 -16.71 -22.14
C SER A 131 -22.25 -16.95 -23.64
N GLU A 132 -22.20 -18.22 -24.04
CA GLU A 132 -22.75 -18.62 -25.33
C GLU A 132 -24.26 -18.44 -25.24
N ARG A 133 -24.70 -17.29 -25.76
CA ARG A 133 -26.10 -16.98 -26.04
C ARG A 133 -26.69 -18.15 -26.82
N PRO A 134 -27.76 -18.83 -26.38
CA PRO A 134 -28.48 -19.73 -27.26
C PRO A 134 -29.08 -18.88 -28.39
N GLU A 135 -28.63 -19.15 -29.61
CA GLU A 135 -29.15 -18.55 -30.83
C GLU A 135 -30.61 -19.00 -31.03
N GLY A 136 -31.49 -18.01 -31.11
CA GLY A 136 -32.83 -17.98 -31.69
C GLY A 136 -33.59 -19.29 -31.95
N GLU A 137 -34.58 -19.57 -31.10
CA GLU A 137 -35.84 -20.16 -31.54
C GLU A 137 -36.91 -19.06 -31.42
N GLY A 138 -37.25 -18.42 -32.55
CA GLY A 138 -38.25 -17.36 -32.60
C GLY A 138 -39.66 -17.90 -32.31
N PRO A 139 -40.57 -17.09 -31.73
CA PRO A 139 -41.95 -17.52 -31.54
C PRO A 139 -42.61 -17.69 -32.91
N ALA A 140 -43.12 -18.89 -33.18
CA ALA A 140 -43.96 -19.17 -34.34
C ALA A 140 -45.17 -18.23 -34.30
N ALA A 141 -45.20 -17.29 -35.23
CA ALA A 141 -46.32 -16.40 -35.46
C ALA A 141 -47.55 -17.23 -35.86
N GLU A 142 -48.52 -17.34 -34.94
CA GLU A 142 -49.88 -17.74 -35.25
C GLU A 142 -50.46 -16.72 -36.22
N ARG A 143 -50.80 -17.19 -37.42
CA ARG A 143 -51.35 -16.38 -38.51
C ARG A 143 -52.85 -16.40 -38.35
N GLU A 144 -53.42 -15.21 -38.17
CA GLU A 144 -54.85 -14.94 -38.20
C GLU A 144 -55.48 -15.47 -39.50
N GLU A 145 -56.45 -16.37 -39.37
CA GLU A 145 -57.44 -16.65 -40.41
C GLU A 145 -58.80 -16.10 -39.96
N ALA A 146 -59.19 -14.98 -40.55
CA ALA A 146 -60.58 -14.51 -40.64
C ALA A 146 -60.69 -13.57 -41.84
N PRO A 147 -61.87 -13.34 -42.44
CA PRO A 147 -63.05 -14.20 -42.58
C PRO A 147 -63.49 -14.31 -44.07
N SER A 148 -64.20 -15.37 -44.47
CA SER A 148 -64.94 -15.37 -45.75
C SER A 148 -66.36 -15.92 -45.58
N GLY A 149 -67.22 -15.09 -45.01
CA GLY A 149 -68.68 -15.30 -44.96
C GLY A 149 -69.41 -14.31 -45.86
N PHE A 150 -69.29 -14.49 -47.18
CA PHE A 150 -70.18 -13.94 -48.21
C PHE A 150 -71.03 -15.14 -48.64
N GLY A 151 -72.30 -15.27 -48.25
CA GLY A 151 -73.42 -14.46 -48.67
C GLY A 151 -74.20 -15.21 -49.76
N LEU A 152 -75.41 -15.67 -49.42
CA LEU A 152 -76.66 -15.81 -50.20
C LEU A 152 -77.48 -17.03 -49.75
#